data_AF-A0A645CAG5-F1
#
_entry.id   AF-A0A645CAG5-F1
#
_cell.length_a   1.000
_cell.length_b   1.000
_cell.length_c   1.000
_cell.angle_alpha   90.00
_cell.angle_beta   90.00
_cell.angle_gamma   90.00
#
_symmetry.space_group_name_H-M   'P 1'
#
loop_
_entity.id
_entity.type
_entity.pdbx_description
1 polymer ?
#
loop_
_entity_poly.entity_id
_entity_poly.type
_entity_poly.pdbx_seq_one_letter_code
_entity_poly.pdbx_strand_id
1 'polypeptide(L)'
;MKHIVVKSRDYQEVNQEIRSTKDKNIVLSEVFGQRYLGSSLKDRELTIEGTAGNALGCFLDGGIITVHGNAQDATGDTMNDGKIVIHGSCGDGTGLAMRGGAIYIRDSSGYRSGIHMKAYEDKQPLLIIGERAGSFLGEYQAGGTIIVLGRNQEGKSPVGYFCGTGMHGGTIYLRCDTLPVSLPPQVAVRDANEADMLVLSDLLEEYCSLFAFDKTELLASHFFVLQPNSATPYKMLYTHV
;
A
#
# COMPACT_ATOMS: atom_id res chain seq x y z
N MET A 1 -23.78 6.19 -14.22
CA MET A 1 -23.24 6.02 -12.85
C MET A 1 -24.29 5.26 -12.05
N LYS A 2 -23.92 4.14 -11.44
CA LYS A 2 -24.82 3.27 -10.66
C LYS A 2 -24.64 3.54 -9.17
N HIS A 3 -25.73 3.70 -8.43
CA HIS A 3 -25.72 3.77 -6.97
C HIS A 3 -26.25 2.46 -6.39
N ILE A 4 -25.55 1.92 -5.38
CA ILE A 4 -25.92 0.71 -4.65
C ILE A 4 -25.90 1.02 -3.15
N VAL A 5 -27.01 0.74 -2.48
CA VAL A 5 -27.10 0.80 -1.02
C VAL A 5 -26.76 -0.57 -0.46
N VAL A 6 -25.75 -0.65 0.40
CA VAL A 6 -25.19 -1.91 0.90
C VAL A 6 -25.90 -2.39 2.17
N LYS A 7 -25.95 -1.57 3.23
CA LYS A 7 -26.64 -1.89 4.50
C LYS A 7 -26.16 -3.24 5.07
N SER A 8 -27.06 -4.21 5.21
CA SER A 8 -26.83 -5.54 5.77
C SER A 8 -26.65 -6.62 4.69
N ARG A 9 -26.50 -6.23 3.42
CA ARG A 9 -26.33 -7.17 2.31
C ARG A 9 -24.99 -7.89 2.42
N ASP A 10 -24.98 -9.15 2.01
CA ASP A 10 -23.75 -9.91 1.92
C ASP A 10 -22.87 -9.39 0.77
N TYR A 11 -21.55 -9.50 0.94
CA TYR A 11 -20.60 -9.03 -0.05
C TYR A 11 -20.74 -9.72 -1.41
N GLN A 12 -21.17 -10.99 -1.44
CA GLN A 12 -21.36 -11.74 -2.69
C GLN A 12 -22.48 -11.11 -3.53
N GLU A 13 -23.59 -10.75 -2.89
CA GLU A 13 -24.72 -10.10 -3.54
C GLU A 13 -24.32 -8.72 -4.10
N VAL A 14 -23.60 -7.94 -3.30
CA VAL A 14 -23.12 -6.61 -3.71
C VAL A 14 -22.16 -6.73 -4.89
N ASN A 15 -21.18 -7.63 -4.80
CA ASN A 15 -20.22 -7.86 -5.88
C ASN A 15 -20.89 -8.43 -7.15
N GLN A 16 -21.93 -9.26 -7.03
CA GLN A 16 -22.70 -9.71 -8.18
C GLN A 16 -23.42 -8.54 -8.84
N GLU A 17 -24.02 -7.63 -8.06
CA GLU A 17 -24.66 -6.43 -8.59
C GLU A 17 -23.64 -5.53 -9.30
N ILE A 18 -22.48 -5.27 -8.67
CA ILE A 18 -21.35 -4.56 -9.27
C ILE A 18 -20.96 -5.21 -10.61
N ARG A 19 -20.90 -6.54 -10.68
CA ARG A 19 -20.53 -7.25 -11.91
C ARG A 19 -21.59 -7.23 -12.99
N SER A 20 -22.86 -7.21 -12.61
CA SER A 20 -24.00 -7.24 -13.53
C SER A 20 -24.30 -5.89 -14.18
N THR A 21 -23.89 -4.77 -13.57
CA THR A 21 -24.18 -3.45 -14.14
C THR A 21 -23.30 -3.14 -15.36
N LYS A 22 -23.88 -2.41 -16.31
CA LYS A 22 -23.16 -1.86 -17.47
C LYS A 22 -22.43 -0.56 -17.15
N ASP A 23 -22.79 0.10 -16.06
CA ASP A 23 -22.11 1.31 -15.61
C ASP A 23 -20.66 0.98 -15.19
N LYS A 24 -19.71 1.79 -15.66
CA LYS A 24 -18.32 1.71 -15.21
C LYS A 24 -18.12 2.33 -13.83
N ASN A 25 -18.85 3.42 -13.56
CA ASN A 25 -18.73 4.20 -12.33
C ASN A 25 -19.85 3.81 -11.37
N ILE A 26 -19.47 3.31 -10.20
CA ILE A 26 -20.38 2.72 -9.23
C ILE A 26 -20.09 3.33 -7.85
N VAL A 27 -21.13 3.74 -7.15
CA VAL A 27 -21.05 4.26 -5.78
C VAL A 27 -21.75 3.29 -4.84
N LEU A 28 -21.03 2.81 -3.83
CA LEU A 28 -21.57 2.04 -2.72
C LEU A 28 -21.79 2.98 -1.54
N SER A 29 -22.98 2.95 -0.96
CA SER A 29 -23.33 3.71 0.23
C SER A 29 -23.76 2.79 1.37
N GLU A 30 -23.65 3.28 2.61
CA GLU A 30 -23.97 2.51 3.82
C GLU A 30 -23.13 1.23 3.92
N VAL A 31 -21.81 1.36 3.72
CA VAL A 31 -20.85 0.25 3.83
C VAL A 31 -20.27 0.21 5.25
N PHE A 32 -20.45 -0.94 5.92
CA PHE A 32 -20.19 -1.12 7.35
C PHE A 32 -19.24 -2.29 7.64
N GLY A 33 -18.28 -2.55 6.74
CA GLY A 33 -17.31 -3.62 6.90
C GLY A 33 -17.59 -4.87 6.05
N GLN A 34 -18.34 -4.74 4.94
CA GLN A 34 -18.47 -5.85 4.00
C GLN A 34 -17.10 -6.20 3.40
N ARG A 35 -16.68 -7.44 3.62
CA ARG A 35 -15.42 -8.01 3.12
C ARG A 35 -15.43 -8.21 1.60
N TYR A 36 -14.26 -8.31 0.97
CA TYR A 36 -14.08 -8.67 -0.45
C TYR A 36 -14.78 -7.75 -1.47
N LEU A 37 -15.20 -6.55 -1.10
CA LEU A 37 -15.79 -5.61 -2.05
C LEU A 37 -14.77 -5.29 -3.16
N GLY A 38 -15.22 -5.30 -4.42
CA GLY A 38 -14.34 -5.05 -5.56
C GLY A 38 -13.31 -6.16 -5.84
N SER A 39 -13.49 -7.35 -5.25
CA SER A 39 -12.63 -8.51 -5.53
C SER A 39 -12.60 -8.85 -7.03
N SER A 40 -11.40 -9.06 -7.58
CA SER A 40 -11.17 -9.37 -9.01
C SER A 40 -11.84 -8.39 -9.98
N LEU A 41 -12.02 -7.13 -9.56
CA LEU A 41 -12.61 -6.11 -10.41
C LEU A 41 -11.62 -5.73 -11.53
N LYS A 42 -12.18 -5.36 -12.69
CA LYS A 42 -11.47 -4.90 -13.88
C LYS A 42 -12.30 -3.81 -14.53
N ASP A 43 -11.64 -2.83 -15.15
CA ASP A 43 -12.26 -1.80 -16.02
C ASP A 43 -13.46 -1.05 -15.42
N ARG A 44 -13.47 -0.87 -14.09
CA ARG A 44 -14.52 -0.15 -13.35
C ARG A 44 -13.95 0.79 -12.30
N GLU A 45 -14.73 1.81 -11.97
CA GLU A 45 -14.47 2.76 -10.89
C GLU A 45 -15.51 2.56 -9.79
N LEU A 46 -15.04 2.21 -8.59
CA LEU A 46 -15.86 1.93 -7.42
C LEU A 46 -15.57 2.94 -6.32
N THR A 47 -16.52 3.81 -6.03
CA THR A 47 -16.49 4.70 -4.86
C THR A 47 -17.24 4.06 -3.71
N ILE A 48 -16.65 4.02 -2.52
CA ILE A 48 -17.21 3.41 -1.31
C ILE A 48 -17.35 4.49 -0.23
N GLU A 49 -18.58 4.77 0.16
CA GLU A 49 -18.91 5.66 1.27
C GLU A 49 -19.11 4.84 2.55
N GLY A 50 -18.11 4.88 3.44
CA GLY A 50 -18.11 4.13 4.70
C GLY A 50 -16.82 3.37 4.95
N THR A 51 -16.92 2.28 5.71
CA THR A 51 -15.76 1.42 6.04
C THR A 51 -15.82 0.14 5.23
N ALA A 52 -14.81 -0.12 4.41
CA ALA A 52 -14.67 -1.38 3.70
C ALA A 52 -14.15 -2.48 4.64
N GLY A 53 -14.69 -3.70 4.49
CA GLY A 53 -14.23 -4.84 5.28
C GLY A 53 -12.93 -5.46 4.79
N ASN A 54 -12.57 -6.58 5.39
CA ASN A 54 -11.35 -7.32 5.04
C ASN A 54 -11.27 -7.66 3.54
N ALA A 55 -10.05 -7.70 3.01
CA ALA A 55 -9.74 -8.11 1.65
C ALA A 55 -10.43 -7.26 0.57
N LEU A 56 -10.65 -5.97 0.85
CA LEU A 56 -11.08 -5.00 -0.15
C LEU A 56 -10.16 -5.08 -1.39
N GLY A 57 -10.74 -5.20 -2.58
CA GLY A 57 -9.98 -5.21 -3.82
C GLY A 57 -9.01 -6.38 -3.95
N CYS A 58 -9.22 -7.50 -3.25
CA CYS A 58 -8.35 -8.65 -3.42
C CYS A 58 -8.38 -9.16 -4.87
N PHE A 59 -7.22 -9.53 -5.41
CA PHE A 59 -7.03 -9.89 -6.82
C PHE A 59 -7.45 -8.80 -7.82
N LEU A 60 -7.46 -7.51 -7.43
CA LEU A 60 -7.71 -6.42 -8.36
C LEU A 60 -6.70 -6.51 -9.52
N ASP A 61 -7.19 -6.41 -10.74
CA ASP A 61 -6.40 -6.63 -11.95
C ASP A 61 -6.78 -5.58 -13.00
N GLY A 62 -6.96 -4.34 -12.51
CA GLY A 62 -7.41 -3.16 -13.26
C GLY A 62 -8.55 -2.41 -12.55
N GLY A 63 -8.85 -1.20 -13.04
CA GLY A 63 -9.87 -0.34 -12.45
C GLY A 63 -9.39 0.45 -11.23
N ILE A 64 -10.33 1.17 -10.60
CA ILE A 64 -10.07 2.09 -9.49
C ILE A 64 -11.08 1.83 -8.37
N ILE A 65 -10.60 1.72 -7.14
CA ILE A 65 -11.43 1.67 -5.93
C ILE A 65 -11.05 2.86 -5.05
N THR A 66 -12.02 3.70 -4.70
CA THR A 66 -11.84 4.83 -3.78
C THR A 66 -12.73 4.63 -2.56
N VAL A 67 -12.16 4.68 -1.36
CA VAL A 67 -12.89 4.55 -0.10
C VAL A 67 -12.84 5.87 0.65
N HIS A 68 -14.00 6.50 0.83
CA HIS A 68 -14.19 7.68 1.68
C HIS A 68 -14.38 7.26 3.13
N GLY A 69 -13.34 6.65 3.70
CA GLY A 69 -13.32 6.10 5.04
C GLY A 69 -12.16 5.12 5.23
N ASN A 70 -12.30 4.22 6.20
CA ASN A 70 -11.27 3.22 6.50
C ASN A 70 -11.48 1.94 5.68
N ALA A 71 -10.42 1.16 5.55
CA ALA A 71 -10.49 -0.23 5.12
C ALA A 71 -9.90 -1.13 6.20
N GLN A 72 -10.42 -2.35 6.34
CA GLN A 72 -9.87 -3.31 7.30
C GLN A 72 -8.67 -4.07 6.69
N ASP A 73 -8.41 -5.28 7.17
CA ASP A 73 -7.20 -6.04 6.87
C ASP A 73 -7.14 -6.52 5.42
N ALA A 74 -5.94 -6.83 4.94
CA ALA A 74 -5.66 -7.45 3.64
C ALA A 74 -6.17 -6.63 2.43
N THR A 75 -6.28 -5.31 2.56
CA THR A 75 -6.65 -4.43 1.44
C THR A 75 -5.66 -4.61 0.28
N GLY A 76 -6.17 -4.91 -0.92
CA GLY A 76 -5.35 -5.16 -2.10
C GLY A 76 -4.57 -6.49 -2.08
N ASP A 77 -5.02 -7.48 -1.30
CA ASP A 77 -4.40 -8.81 -1.29
C ASP A 77 -4.29 -9.41 -2.70
N THR A 78 -3.07 -9.77 -3.09
CA THR A 78 -2.72 -10.38 -4.37
C THR A 78 -3.18 -9.54 -5.57
N MET A 79 -3.26 -8.22 -5.39
CA MET A 79 -3.54 -7.26 -6.46
C MET A 79 -2.47 -7.33 -7.55
N ASN A 80 -2.89 -7.41 -8.81
CA ASN A 80 -2.04 -7.53 -9.99
C ASN A 80 -1.96 -6.24 -10.80
N ASP A 81 -3.01 -5.41 -10.77
CA ASP A 81 -3.07 -4.11 -11.44
C ASP A 81 -4.23 -3.25 -10.91
N GLY A 82 -4.29 -1.97 -11.30
CA GLY A 82 -5.31 -1.00 -10.92
C GLY A 82 -4.87 -0.06 -9.81
N LYS A 83 -5.84 0.59 -9.17
CA LYS A 83 -5.61 1.59 -8.12
C LYS A 83 -6.58 1.43 -6.95
N ILE A 84 -6.08 1.50 -5.72
CA ILE A 84 -6.89 1.60 -4.50
C ILE A 84 -6.52 2.89 -3.77
N VAL A 85 -7.51 3.75 -3.48
CA VAL A 85 -7.34 5.02 -2.77
C VAL A 85 -8.16 4.97 -1.48
N ILE A 86 -7.49 5.14 -0.35
CA ILE A 86 -8.11 5.08 0.98
C ILE A 86 -7.96 6.45 1.63
N HIS A 87 -9.09 7.14 1.83
CA HIS A 87 -9.11 8.43 2.52
C HIS A 87 -8.99 8.29 4.04
N GLY A 88 -8.97 7.09 4.61
CA GLY A 88 -8.72 6.85 6.03
C GLY A 88 -7.46 6.04 6.27
N SER A 89 -7.55 5.11 7.23
CA SER A 89 -6.51 4.13 7.54
C SER A 89 -6.86 2.73 7.03
N CYS A 90 -5.84 1.89 6.86
CA CYS A 90 -5.99 0.47 6.57
C CYS A 90 -5.56 -0.42 7.74
N GLY A 91 -6.11 -1.63 7.79
CA GLY A 91 -5.71 -2.68 8.72
C GLY A 91 -4.39 -3.37 8.35
N ASP A 92 -4.21 -4.56 8.91
CA ASP A 92 -3.01 -5.38 8.76
C ASP A 92 -2.91 -6.00 7.36
N GLY A 93 -1.70 -6.28 6.88
CA GLY A 93 -1.49 -7.00 5.62
C GLY A 93 -1.94 -6.26 4.36
N THR A 94 -2.08 -4.92 4.42
CA THR A 94 -2.40 -4.12 3.23
C THR A 94 -1.32 -4.30 2.16
N GLY A 95 -1.71 -4.61 0.92
CA GLY A 95 -0.79 -4.93 -0.17
C GLY A 95 -0.15 -6.32 -0.05
N LEU A 96 -0.70 -7.23 0.75
CA LEU A 96 -0.27 -8.64 0.86
C LEU A 96 -0.07 -9.24 -0.54
N ALA A 97 1.13 -9.72 -0.83
CA ALA A 97 1.48 -10.41 -2.07
C ALA A 97 1.18 -9.65 -3.38
N MET A 98 0.96 -8.33 -3.33
CA MET A 98 0.65 -7.53 -4.53
C MET A 98 1.80 -7.57 -5.54
N ARG A 99 1.45 -7.63 -6.82
CA ARG A 99 2.37 -7.72 -7.96
C ARG A 99 2.42 -6.49 -8.84
N GLY A 100 1.35 -5.70 -8.87
CA GLY A 100 1.26 -4.48 -9.66
C GLY A 100 0.16 -3.55 -9.17
N GLY A 101 0.01 -2.42 -9.87
CA GLY A 101 -0.90 -1.35 -9.49
C GLY A 101 -0.41 -0.56 -8.27
N ALA A 102 -1.27 0.35 -7.79
CA ALA A 102 -0.95 1.28 -6.71
C ALA A 102 -1.99 1.30 -5.59
N ILE A 103 -1.54 1.35 -4.35
CA ILE A 103 -2.36 1.58 -3.16
C ILE A 103 -1.91 2.88 -2.49
N TYR A 104 -2.84 3.82 -2.35
CA TYR A 104 -2.63 5.13 -1.72
C TYR A 104 -3.46 5.24 -0.45
N ILE A 105 -2.81 5.44 0.69
CA ILE A 105 -3.46 5.52 2.01
C ILE A 105 -3.16 6.88 2.60
N ARG A 106 -4.20 7.68 2.86
CA ARG A 106 -4.05 9.05 3.36
C ARG A 106 -3.47 9.08 4.77
N ASP A 107 -3.95 8.18 5.63
CA ASP A 107 -3.62 8.18 7.06
C ASP A 107 -2.64 7.02 7.35
N SER A 108 -2.97 6.07 8.22
CA SER A 108 -2.05 5.01 8.68
C SER A 108 -2.38 3.61 8.13
N SER A 109 -1.44 2.68 8.25
CA SER A 109 -1.65 1.25 7.99
C SER A 109 -1.21 0.36 9.14
N GLY A 110 -1.81 -0.82 9.24
CA GLY A 110 -1.50 -1.82 10.25
C GLY A 110 -0.18 -2.55 10.03
N TYR A 111 -0.05 -3.72 10.67
CA TYR A 111 1.15 -4.54 10.68
C TYR A 111 1.31 -5.22 9.32
N ARG A 112 2.54 -5.58 8.94
CA ARG A 112 2.81 -6.37 7.73
C ARG A 112 2.29 -5.75 6.42
N SER A 113 2.18 -4.44 6.35
CA SER A 113 1.85 -3.79 5.08
C SER A 113 2.95 -4.06 4.05
N GLY A 114 2.59 -4.41 2.82
CA GLY A 114 3.52 -4.81 1.76
C GLY A 114 4.19 -6.17 1.97
N ILE A 115 3.69 -7.02 2.86
CA ILE A 115 4.26 -8.38 3.05
C ILE A 115 4.17 -9.18 1.74
N HIS A 116 5.28 -9.81 1.33
CA HIS A 116 5.41 -10.54 0.06
C HIS A 116 5.12 -9.73 -1.23
N MET A 117 5.11 -8.39 -1.15
CA MET A 117 5.03 -7.51 -2.33
C MET A 117 6.20 -7.78 -3.28
N LYS A 118 5.92 -7.95 -4.58
CA LYS A 118 6.91 -8.42 -5.56
C LYS A 118 6.73 -7.79 -6.92
N ALA A 119 7.83 -7.41 -7.56
CA ALA A 119 7.82 -6.99 -8.96
C ALA A 119 8.06 -8.19 -9.87
N TYR A 120 7.49 -8.17 -11.07
CA TYR A 120 7.73 -9.18 -12.10
C TYR A 120 7.62 -8.53 -13.48
N GLU A 121 8.66 -8.67 -14.29
CA GLU A 121 8.77 -8.03 -15.61
C GLU A 121 8.50 -6.52 -15.54
N ASP A 122 7.47 -6.04 -16.21
CA ASP A 122 7.05 -4.64 -16.28
C ASP A 122 6.23 -4.19 -15.05
N LYS A 123 5.74 -5.14 -14.24
CA LYS A 123 4.91 -4.81 -13.08
C LYS A 123 5.75 -4.34 -11.90
N GLN A 124 5.54 -3.09 -11.51
CA GLN A 124 6.14 -2.44 -10.35
C GLN A 124 5.03 -2.00 -9.38
N PRO A 125 4.72 -2.78 -8.33
CA PRO A 125 3.69 -2.40 -7.39
C PRO A 125 4.13 -1.19 -6.56
N LEU A 126 3.17 -0.34 -6.19
CA LEU A 126 3.40 0.86 -5.37
C LEU A 126 2.46 0.86 -4.16
N LEU A 127 3.00 1.13 -2.97
CA LEU A 127 2.25 1.35 -1.74
C LEU A 127 2.71 2.65 -1.08
N ILE A 128 1.82 3.62 -0.91
CA ILE A 128 2.11 4.88 -0.22
C ILE A 128 1.21 5.02 1.00
N ILE A 129 1.83 5.23 2.16
CA ILE A 129 1.19 5.39 3.46
C ILE A 129 1.50 6.78 4.00
N GLY A 130 0.47 7.57 4.29
CA GLY A 130 0.61 8.97 4.63
C GLY A 130 1.22 9.24 6.00
N GLU A 131 0.82 8.50 7.02
CA GLU A 131 1.26 8.74 8.40
C GLU A 131 2.21 7.64 8.88
N ARG A 132 1.67 6.51 9.33
CA ARG A 132 2.44 5.46 10.02
C ARG A 132 2.13 4.09 9.45
N ALA A 133 3.11 3.19 9.51
CA ALA A 133 2.89 1.76 9.35
C ALA A 133 3.19 1.01 10.65
N GLY A 134 2.52 -0.13 10.86
CA GLY A 134 2.82 -1.03 11.97
C GLY A 134 4.19 -1.72 11.85
N SER A 135 4.39 -2.73 12.69
CA SER A 135 5.60 -3.58 12.62
C SER A 135 5.58 -4.44 11.35
N PHE A 136 6.77 -4.92 10.95
CA PHE A 136 6.96 -5.83 9.82
C PHE A 136 6.58 -5.24 8.44
N LEU A 137 6.66 -3.91 8.28
CA LEU A 137 6.50 -3.27 6.97
C LEU A 137 7.45 -3.91 5.95
N GLY A 138 6.94 -4.31 4.79
CA GLY A 138 7.74 -4.89 3.71
C GLY A 138 8.38 -6.24 4.06
N GLU A 139 7.82 -7.00 5.01
CA GLU A 139 8.29 -8.34 5.31
C GLU A 139 8.28 -9.23 4.05
N TYR A 140 9.41 -9.86 3.74
CA TYR A 140 9.60 -10.66 2.52
C TYR A 140 9.33 -9.91 1.20
N GLN A 141 9.47 -8.58 1.17
CA GLN A 141 9.37 -7.81 -0.07
C GLN A 141 10.45 -8.27 -1.08
N ALA A 142 10.03 -8.52 -2.31
CA ALA A 142 10.87 -8.99 -3.41
C ALA A 142 10.84 -8.05 -4.63
N GLY A 143 10.22 -6.88 -4.51
CA GLY A 143 10.15 -5.86 -5.57
C GLY A 143 9.13 -4.77 -5.25
N GLY A 144 8.98 -3.81 -6.17
CA GLY A 144 8.10 -2.65 -6.01
C GLY A 144 8.63 -1.61 -5.02
N THR A 145 7.80 -0.60 -4.77
CA THR A 145 8.16 0.55 -3.93
C THR A 145 7.14 0.76 -2.81
N ILE A 146 7.62 0.89 -1.59
CA ILE A 146 6.82 1.29 -0.41
C ILE A 146 7.29 2.66 0.04
N ILE A 147 6.39 3.60 0.28
CA ILE A 147 6.70 4.93 0.81
C ILE A 147 5.89 5.16 2.08
N VAL A 148 6.54 5.51 3.19
CA VAL A 148 5.87 5.94 4.42
C VAL A 148 6.25 7.39 4.71
N LEU A 149 5.27 8.27 4.64
CA LEU A 149 5.49 9.72 4.64
C LEU A 149 5.61 10.33 6.03
N GLY A 150 5.34 9.60 7.11
CA GLY A 150 5.57 10.12 8.46
C GLY A 150 4.82 11.42 8.75
N ARG A 151 3.68 11.66 8.09
CA ARG A 151 2.87 12.85 8.39
C ARG A 151 2.41 12.77 9.84
N ASN A 152 2.42 13.92 10.50
CA ASN A 152 2.13 14.04 11.93
C ASN A 152 3.09 13.24 12.84
N GLN A 153 4.33 12.98 12.39
CA GLN A 153 5.34 12.24 13.16
C GLN A 153 6.52 13.05 13.70
N GLU A 154 6.60 14.35 13.39
CA GLU A 154 7.67 15.22 13.91
C GLU A 154 9.09 14.66 13.66
N GLY A 155 9.32 14.07 12.48
CA GLY A 155 10.62 13.49 12.11
C GLY A 155 10.93 12.14 12.77
N LYS A 156 10.07 11.62 13.64
CA LYS A 156 10.23 10.29 14.24
C LYS A 156 10.02 9.20 13.21
N SER A 157 10.67 8.05 13.42
CA SER A 157 10.48 6.87 12.60
C SER A 157 8.98 6.53 12.44
N PRO A 158 8.45 6.44 11.21
CA PRO A 158 7.02 6.26 10.97
C PRO A 158 6.61 4.79 10.89
N VAL A 159 7.47 3.86 11.32
CA VAL A 159 7.26 2.42 11.22
C VAL A 159 7.51 1.72 12.54
N GLY A 160 6.87 0.57 12.73
CA GLY A 160 7.12 -0.30 13.88
C GLY A 160 8.41 -1.12 13.76
N TYR A 161 8.47 -2.22 14.50
CA TYR A 161 9.65 -3.08 14.56
C TYR A 161 9.84 -3.91 13.29
N PHE A 162 11.05 -4.39 13.04
CA PHE A 162 11.41 -5.34 11.99
C PHE A 162 11.04 -4.92 10.55
N CYS A 163 11.08 -3.63 10.25
CA CYS A 163 10.88 -3.11 8.89
C CYS A 163 11.87 -3.76 7.91
N GLY A 164 11.36 -4.28 6.79
CA GLY A 164 12.13 -4.94 5.73
C GLY A 164 12.68 -6.33 6.10
N THR A 165 12.18 -6.98 7.17
CA THR A 165 12.66 -8.33 7.50
C THR A 165 12.43 -9.32 6.36
N GLY A 166 13.41 -10.18 6.07
CA GLY A 166 13.39 -11.06 4.90
C GLY A 166 13.30 -10.39 3.53
N MET A 167 13.53 -9.08 3.39
CA MET A 167 13.50 -8.39 2.09
C MET A 167 14.59 -8.93 1.15
N HIS A 168 14.20 -9.23 -0.10
CA HIS A 168 15.06 -9.74 -1.16
C HIS A 168 15.09 -8.83 -2.41
N GLY A 169 14.17 -7.87 -2.51
CA GLY A 169 14.11 -6.91 -3.61
C GLY A 169 13.17 -5.74 -3.30
N GLY A 170 13.18 -4.73 -4.16
CA GLY A 170 12.37 -3.52 -4.02
C GLY A 170 13.06 -2.41 -3.24
N THR A 171 12.31 -1.35 -2.96
CA THR A 171 12.77 -0.19 -2.19
C THR A 171 11.70 0.25 -1.20
N ILE A 172 12.12 0.62 0.02
CA ILE A 172 11.26 1.29 1.00
C ILE A 172 11.83 2.69 1.26
N TYR A 173 11.01 3.72 1.11
CA TYR A 173 11.34 5.10 1.47
C TYR A 173 10.63 5.48 2.77
N LEU A 174 11.39 6.01 3.74
CA LEU A 174 10.86 6.49 5.01
C LEU A 174 11.15 7.98 5.14
N ARG A 175 10.12 8.82 5.19
CA ARG A 175 10.24 10.25 5.48
C ARG A 175 10.36 10.45 6.98
N CYS A 176 11.57 10.59 7.48
CA CYS A 176 11.88 10.83 8.89
C CYS A 176 13.36 11.18 9.08
N ASP A 177 13.67 11.82 10.20
CA ASP A 177 15.02 12.22 10.61
C ASP A 177 15.70 11.16 11.50
N THR A 178 14.94 10.15 11.94
CA THR A 178 15.42 9.10 12.85
C THR A 178 15.14 7.71 12.29
N LEU A 179 16.17 6.87 12.26
CA LEU A 179 16.05 5.50 11.79
C LEU A 179 15.19 4.64 12.72
N PRO A 180 14.46 3.64 12.17
CA PRO A 180 13.79 2.63 12.98
C PRO A 180 14.79 1.87 13.87
N VAL A 181 14.43 1.65 15.13
CA VAL A 181 15.34 1.11 16.17
C VAL A 181 15.76 -0.35 15.91
N SER A 182 14.95 -1.11 15.17
CA SER A 182 15.12 -2.55 14.98
C SER A 182 15.19 -2.93 13.50
N LEU A 183 16.07 -2.27 12.74
CA LEU A 183 16.32 -2.66 11.37
C LEU A 183 17.11 -3.98 11.33
N PRO A 184 16.64 -5.00 10.60
CA PRO A 184 17.37 -6.25 10.46
C PRO A 184 18.70 -6.05 9.71
N PRO A 185 19.77 -6.82 10.01
CA PRO A 185 21.08 -6.68 9.36
C PRO A 185 21.07 -6.87 7.83
N GLN A 186 20.07 -7.59 7.31
CA GLN A 186 19.87 -7.79 5.87
C GLN A 186 19.24 -6.59 5.16
N VAL A 187 18.88 -5.53 5.87
CA VAL A 187 18.35 -4.29 5.28
C VAL A 187 19.46 -3.25 5.29
N ALA A 188 19.92 -2.87 4.10
CA ALA A 188 20.83 -1.74 3.93
C ALA A 188 20.04 -0.44 4.01
N VAL A 189 20.62 0.55 4.68
CA VAL A 189 20.06 1.89 4.85
C VAL A 189 21.04 2.94 4.38
N ARG A 190 20.52 3.98 3.75
CA ARG A 190 21.26 5.21 3.40
C ARG A 190 20.30 6.39 3.34
N ASP A 191 20.85 7.59 3.33
CA ASP A 191 20.12 8.80 2.97
C ASP A 191 19.69 8.76 1.50
N ALA A 192 18.53 9.34 1.20
CA ALA A 192 18.08 9.58 -0.16
C ALA A 192 19.01 10.58 -0.86
N ASN A 193 19.40 10.27 -2.09
CA ASN A 193 20.19 11.17 -2.93
C ASN A 193 19.31 11.86 -3.97
N GLU A 194 19.89 12.70 -4.83
CA GLU A 194 19.16 13.43 -5.86
C GLU A 194 18.33 12.51 -6.80
N ALA A 195 18.86 11.33 -7.16
CA ALA A 195 18.14 10.38 -8.01
C ALA A 195 16.92 9.79 -7.28
N ASP A 196 17.04 9.49 -5.99
CA ASP A 196 15.89 9.07 -5.18
C ASP A 196 14.84 10.18 -5.06
N MET A 197 15.28 11.43 -4.91
CA MET A 197 14.35 12.57 -4.80
C MET A 197 13.58 12.81 -6.12
N LEU A 198 14.19 12.55 -7.27
CA LEU A 198 13.49 12.55 -8.56
C LEU A 198 12.43 11.45 -8.62
N VAL A 199 12.78 10.22 -8.23
CA VAL A 199 11.82 9.09 -8.16
C VAL A 199 10.67 9.41 -7.20
N LEU A 200 10.97 9.92 -6.00
CA LEU A 200 9.96 10.33 -5.03
C LEU A 200 9.05 11.44 -5.57
N SER A 201 9.60 12.42 -6.30
CA SER A 201 8.82 13.49 -6.92
C SER A 201 7.79 12.96 -7.91
N ASP A 202 8.17 11.95 -8.71
CA ASP A 202 7.27 11.35 -9.68
C ASP A 202 6.20 10.48 -9.00
N LEU A 203 6.60 9.63 -8.05
CA LEU A 203 5.68 8.72 -7.35
C LEU A 203 4.70 9.45 -6.43
N LEU A 204 5.07 10.60 -5.90
CA LEU A 204 4.20 11.40 -5.01
C LEU A 204 3.26 12.35 -5.76
N GLU A 205 3.41 12.54 -7.07
CA GLU A 205 2.53 13.42 -7.87
C GLU A 205 1.05 13.04 -7.71
N GLU A 206 0.73 11.77 -7.97
CA GLU A 206 -0.65 11.29 -7.89
C GLU A 206 -1.15 11.27 -6.43
N TYR A 207 -0.33 10.83 -5.48
CA TYR A 207 -0.68 10.82 -4.06
C TYR A 207 -1.06 12.22 -3.55
N CYS A 208 -0.24 13.22 -3.86
CA CYS A 208 -0.49 14.61 -3.47
C CYS A 208 -1.75 15.18 -4.13
N SER A 209 -1.98 14.85 -5.40
CA SER A 209 -3.20 15.24 -6.12
C SER A 209 -4.46 14.62 -5.50
N LEU A 210 -4.43 13.32 -5.20
CA LEU A 210 -5.56 12.57 -4.63
C LEU A 210 -6.02 13.12 -3.27
N PHE A 211 -5.08 13.59 -2.45
CA PHE A 211 -5.35 14.03 -1.08
C PHE A 211 -5.15 15.52 -0.83
N ALA A 212 -4.89 16.30 -1.88
CA ALA A 212 -4.62 17.74 -1.84
C ALA A 212 -3.49 18.12 -0.85
N PHE A 213 -2.38 17.40 -0.90
CA PHE A 213 -1.17 17.71 -0.12
C PHE A 213 -0.14 18.48 -0.94
N ASP A 214 0.65 19.32 -0.29
CA ASP A 214 1.76 20.03 -0.93
C ASP A 214 2.95 19.09 -1.12
N LYS A 215 3.23 18.76 -2.39
CA LYS A 215 4.37 17.91 -2.75
C LYS A 215 5.71 18.54 -2.39
N THR A 216 5.84 19.86 -2.51
CA THR A 216 7.08 20.58 -2.20
C THR A 216 7.41 20.47 -0.73
N GLU A 217 6.41 20.62 0.14
CA GLU A 217 6.57 20.47 1.59
C GLU A 217 7.00 19.05 1.97
N LEU A 218 6.40 18.03 1.35
CA LEU A 218 6.77 16.64 1.61
C LEU A 218 8.21 16.34 1.18
N LEU A 219 8.61 16.78 -0.02
CA LEU A 219 9.94 16.54 -0.59
C LEU A 219 11.05 17.37 0.06
N ALA A 220 10.72 18.46 0.75
CA ALA A 220 11.71 19.25 1.51
C ALA A 220 12.21 18.52 2.78
N SER A 221 11.59 17.40 3.15
CA SER A 221 11.94 16.61 4.33
C SER A 221 13.07 15.61 4.04
N HIS A 222 13.68 15.09 5.11
CA HIS A 222 14.65 14.00 5.00
C HIS A 222 13.96 12.67 4.71
N PHE A 223 14.61 11.86 3.87
CA PHE A 223 14.20 10.49 3.56
C PHE A 223 15.36 9.51 3.75
N PHE A 224 15.07 8.39 4.39
CA PHE A 224 15.91 7.19 4.33
C PHE A 224 15.44 6.26 3.22
N VAL A 225 16.39 5.59 2.59
CA VAL A 225 16.17 4.55 1.58
C VAL A 225 16.63 3.22 2.14
N LEU A 226 15.71 2.26 2.16
CA LEU A 226 15.92 0.90 2.65
C LEU A 226 15.87 -0.06 1.45
N GLN A 227 16.89 -0.91 1.33
CA GLN A 227 17.05 -1.88 0.25
C GLN A 227 17.63 -3.20 0.79
N PRO A 228 17.50 -4.33 0.06
CA PRO A 228 18.12 -5.58 0.49
C PRO A 228 19.63 -5.43 0.50
N ASN A 229 20.28 -5.93 1.55
CA ASN A 229 21.73 -5.99 1.63
C ASN A 229 22.26 -7.14 0.75
N SER A 230 22.56 -6.82 -0.51
CA SER A 230 23.04 -7.77 -1.52
C SER A 230 24.50 -8.18 -1.35
N ALA A 231 25.21 -7.68 -0.33
CA ALA A 231 26.58 -8.11 -0.02
C ALA A 231 26.63 -9.50 0.64
N THR A 232 25.55 -9.96 1.26
CA THR A 232 25.47 -11.30 1.90
C THR A 232 24.12 -12.00 1.67
N PRO A 233 23.64 -12.16 0.43
CA PRO A 233 22.25 -12.52 0.17
C PRO A 233 21.90 -13.95 0.60
N TYR A 234 22.88 -14.84 0.69
CA TYR A 234 22.67 -16.27 0.99
C TYR A 234 23.64 -16.86 2.01
N LYS A 235 24.47 -16.05 2.69
CA LYS A 235 25.56 -16.55 3.52
C LYS A 235 25.08 -17.41 4.71
N MET A 236 23.82 -17.25 5.14
CA MET A 236 23.18 -18.06 6.19
C MET A 236 22.21 -19.14 5.67
N LEU A 237 21.96 -19.21 4.35
CA LEU A 237 21.02 -20.18 3.76
C LEU A 237 21.70 -21.46 3.27
N TYR A 238 23.03 -21.46 3.14
CA TYR A 238 23.78 -22.68 2.89
C TYR A 238 23.90 -23.46 4.20
N THR A 239 23.20 -24.59 4.30
CA THR A 239 23.51 -25.62 5.31
C THR A 239 24.93 -26.10 5.05
N HIS A 240 25.81 -25.98 6.04
CA HIS A 240 27.14 -26.57 5.98
C HIS A 240 27.01 -28.07 5.65
N VAL A 241 27.65 -28.52 4.57
CA VAL A 241 27.89 -29.95 4.28
C VAL A 241 29.17 -30.36 4.97
#